data_AF-A0AAQ3V6Y1-F1
#
_entry.id   AF-A0AAQ3V6Y1-F1
#
_cell.length_a   1.000
_cell.length_b   1.000
_cell.length_c   1.000
_cell.angle_alpha   90.00
_cell.angle_beta   90.00
_cell.angle_gamma   90.00
#
_symmetry.space_group_name_H-M   'P 1'
#
loop_
_entity.id
_entity.type
_entity.pdbx_description
1 polymer ?
#
loop_
_entity_poly.entity_id
_entity_poly.type
_entity_poly.pdbx_seq_one_letter_code
_entity_poly.pdbx_strand_id
1 'polypeptide(L)'
;MPEVNEQPGPTRVPILDLLRLAAVGAVILYHYGFWGPASHGVQQVAMPYLAPVAQYGFLGVPVFFAISGFVIAYSAEGRTPVGFAIARFSRIYPTFVICMTLTFLATLLVGHAWFDVTWGQWLANLFIAAPMFGQPYMDDAYWSLVIEVVFYVWVALFLAWGIFPRRIDTIIVAWIAITFVNELTLDIPLFEKLFMADDSGFFAVGLLIYEHYRGRRDTRLYSLLTLAMGTATFQAVHKLERLGVHTHGSFDPRVVSAICIVSLGIVFAATRIKSVPLPAGLVSAVGGITYPLYLLHLQLGYVILLAMTPTPDALLTALVVTAVVVLAWFVWRFLEAPAHGLVRDRLSLLASRYGWPSRIRAREARIDQGRVAAPVEAGQIANH
;
A
#
# COMPACT_ATOMS: atom_id res chain seq x y z
N MET A 1 -28.63 -29.12 3.32
CA MET A 1 -27.53 -28.36 3.92
C MET A 1 -27.87 -26.89 3.73
N PRO A 2 -28.03 -26.09 4.78
CA PRO A 2 -28.36 -24.68 4.60
C PRO A 2 -27.16 -23.99 3.96
N GLU A 3 -27.40 -23.31 2.85
CA GLU A 3 -26.45 -22.45 2.16
C GLU A 3 -25.85 -21.48 3.19
N VAL A 4 -24.53 -21.58 3.39
CA VAL A 4 -23.78 -20.55 4.08
C VAL A 4 -23.87 -19.32 3.18
N ASN A 5 -24.83 -18.44 3.47
CA ASN A 5 -24.88 -17.09 2.94
C ASN A 5 -23.55 -16.43 3.31
N GLU A 6 -22.60 -16.46 2.38
CA GLU A 6 -21.40 -15.64 2.46
C GLU A 6 -21.88 -14.21 2.67
N GLN A 7 -21.52 -13.63 3.83
CA GLN A 7 -21.81 -12.23 4.07
C GLN A 7 -21.26 -11.41 2.89
N PRO A 8 -22.02 -10.44 2.37
CA PRO A 8 -21.53 -9.61 1.27
C PRO A 8 -20.19 -9.02 1.71
N GLY A 9 -19.14 -9.36 0.96
CA GLY A 9 -17.80 -8.88 1.25
C GLY A 9 -17.83 -7.36 1.41
N PRO A 10 -17.00 -6.78 2.31
CA PRO A 10 -16.95 -5.34 2.52
C PRO A 10 -16.89 -4.61 1.18
N THR A 11 -17.80 -3.66 0.94
CA THR A 11 -17.91 -2.85 -0.28
C THR A 11 -16.54 -2.28 -0.66
N ARG A 12 -15.84 -2.99 -1.52
CA ARG A 12 -14.56 -2.62 -2.11
C ARG A 12 -14.80 -1.39 -2.97
N VAL A 13 -13.97 -0.34 -2.82
CA VAL A 13 -14.06 0.87 -3.65
C VAL A 13 -13.26 0.59 -4.93
N PRO A 14 -13.88 0.12 -6.03
CA PRO A 14 -13.16 -0.57 -7.10
C PRO A 14 -12.23 0.37 -7.89
N ILE A 15 -12.56 1.66 -7.92
CA ILE A 15 -11.76 2.72 -8.52
C ILE A 15 -10.40 2.91 -7.83
N LEU A 16 -10.27 2.63 -6.52
CA LEU A 16 -8.98 2.72 -5.83
C LEU A 16 -8.01 1.66 -6.32
N ASP A 17 -8.50 0.51 -6.78
CA ASP A 17 -7.66 -0.51 -7.40
C ASP A 17 -7.15 -0.08 -8.78
N LEU A 18 -7.95 0.68 -9.54
CA LEU A 18 -7.50 1.26 -10.81
C LEU A 18 -6.43 2.34 -10.58
N LEU A 19 -6.61 3.19 -9.56
CA LEU A 19 -5.62 4.21 -9.20
C LEU A 19 -4.31 3.59 -8.72
N ARG A 20 -4.38 2.47 -7.99
CA ARG A 20 -3.20 1.68 -7.63
C ARG A 20 -2.46 1.17 -8.86
N LEU A 21 -3.16 0.62 -9.85
CA LEU A 21 -2.51 0.18 -11.09
C LEU A 21 -1.84 1.35 -11.82
N ALA A 22 -2.51 2.51 -11.89
CA ALA A 22 -1.93 3.71 -12.48
C ALA A 22 -0.66 4.16 -11.73
N ALA A 23 -0.67 4.10 -10.39
CA ALA A 23 0.48 4.40 -9.55
C ALA A 23 1.65 3.42 -9.78
N VAL A 24 1.39 2.10 -9.86
CA VAL A 24 2.43 1.12 -10.26
C VAL A 24 2.96 1.44 -11.66
N GLY A 25 2.09 1.76 -12.62
CA GLY A 25 2.51 2.12 -13.97
C GLY A 25 3.44 3.34 -13.99
N ALA A 26 3.15 4.36 -13.18
CA ALA A 26 4.02 5.53 -13.01
C ALA A 26 5.38 5.15 -12.41
N VAL A 27 5.42 4.24 -11.42
CA VAL A 27 6.67 3.75 -10.82
C VAL A 27 7.49 2.92 -11.81
N ILE A 28 6.85 2.06 -12.61
CA ILE A 28 7.51 1.32 -13.69
C ILE A 28 8.10 2.30 -14.70
N LEU A 29 7.34 3.31 -15.13
CA LEU A 29 7.84 4.33 -16.05
C LEU A 29 9.06 5.07 -15.48
N TYR A 30 9.03 5.41 -14.19
CA TYR A 30 10.16 6.02 -13.48
C TYR A 30 11.41 5.14 -13.51
N HIS A 31 11.27 3.86 -13.15
CA HIS A 31 12.42 2.97 -13.10
C HIS A 31 13.00 2.68 -14.48
N TYR A 32 12.17 2.42 -15.49
CA TYR A 32 12.68 2.09 -16.82
C TYR A 32 13.09 3.32 -17.64
N GLY A 33 12.52 4.50 -17.35
CA GLY A 33 12.74 5.72 -18.13
C GLY A 33 13.68 6.74 -17.48
N PHE A 34 14.02 6.60 -16.19
CA PHE A 34 14.80 7.62 -15.48
C PHE A 34 15.79 7.07 -14.45
N TRP A 35 15.40 6.13 -13.58
CA TRP A 35 16.24 5.74 -12.43
C TRP A 35 17.05 4.45 -12.62
N GLY A 36 16.41 3.35 -13.04
CA GLY A 36 17.04 2.03 -13.14
C GLY A 36 17.41 1.39 -11.80
N PRO A 37 17.81 0.10 -11.76
CA PRO A 37 18.57 -0.47 -10.66
C PRO A 37 20.07 -0.20 -10.85
N ALA A 38 20.81 -0.20 -9.74
CA ALA A 38 22.26 -0.07 -9.77
C ALA A 38 22.92 -1.43 -10.07
N SER A 39 23.75 -1.47 -11.11
CA SER A 39 24.64 -2.59 -11.45
C SER A 39 26.09 -2.13 -11.29
N HIS A 40 26.85 -2.77 -10.38
CA HIS A 40 28.23 -2.40 -10.05
C HIS A 40 28.44 -0.88 -9.80
N GLY A 41 27.45 -0.23 -9.17
CA GLY A 41 27.47 1.21 -8.86
C GLY A 41 27.01 2.12 -10.01
N VAL A 42 26.62 1.57 -11.16
CA VAL A 42 26.12 2.32 -12.33
C VAL A 42 24.63 2.07 -12.52
N GLN A 43 23.85 3.14 -12.60
CA GLN A 43 22.42 3.07 -12.86
C GLN A 43 22.12 2.61 -14.29
N GLN A 44 21.25 1.62 -14.41
CA GLN A 44 20.87 1.05 -15.70
C GLN A 44 19.52 1.61 -16.16
N VAL A 45 19.50 2.61 -17.04
CA VAL A 45 18.24 3.19 -17.53
C VAL A 45 17.90 2.64 -18.91
N ALA A 46 16.77 1.95 -19.04
CA ALA A 46 16.42 1.25 -20.27
C ALA A 46 15.94 2.20 -21.39
N MET A 47 15.22 3.25 -21.03
CA MET A 47 14.59 4.19 -21.97
C MET A 47 14.85 5.65 -21.56
N PRO A 48 16.12 6.10 -21.56
CA PRO A 48 16.50 7.42 -21.03
C PRO A 48 15.87 8.60 -21.78
N TYR A 49 15.41 8.41 -23.02
CA TYR A 49 14.70 9.42 -23.79
C TYR A 49 13.31 9.77 -23.20
N LEU A 50 12.76 8.93 -22.30
CA LEU A 50 11.53 9.21 -21.56
C LEU A 50 11.76 10.05 -20.29
N ALA A 51 13.02 10.31 -19.91
CA ALA A 51 13.39 11.03 -18.70
C ALA A 51 12.56 12.29 -18.40
N PRO A 52 12.25 13.19 -19.36
CA PRO A 52 11.49 14.41 -19.08
C PRO A 52 10.12 14.17 -18.43
N VAL A 53 9.49 13.03 -18.73
CA VAL A 53 8.18 12.64 -18.17
C VAL A 53 8.35 11.57 -17.09
N ALA A 54 9.21 10.57 -17.34
CA ALA A 54 9.44 9.43 -16.47
C ALA A 54 9.97 9.84 -15.10
N GLN A 55 10.76 10.91 -15.02
CA GLN A 55 11.32 11.41 -13.76
C GLN A 55 10.24 11.67 -12.70
N TYR A 56 9.02 12.06 -13.06
CA TYR A 56 7.95 12.34 -12.10
C TYR A 56 7.20 11.09 -11.63
N GLY A 57 7.48 9.92 -12.20
CA GLY A 57 6.78 8.68 -11.89
C GLY A 57 6.99 8.16 -10.46
N PHE A 58 8.05 8.62 -9.75
CA PHE A 58 8.26 8.31 -8.34
C PHE A 58 7.08 8.73 -7.45
N LEU A 59 6.30 9.74 -7.87
CA LEU A 59 5.09 10.21 -7.18
C LEU A 59 3.97 9.16 -7.14
N GLY A 60 4.10 8.06 -7.90
CA GLY A 60 3.24 6.89 -7.73
C GLY A 60 3.33 6.27 -6.33
N VAL A 61 4.52 6.23 -5.70
CA VAL A 61 4.69 5.67 -4.35
C VAL A 61 3.92 6.46 -3.29
N PRO A 62 4.03 7.80 -3.20
CA PRO A 62 3.18 8.59 -2.31
C PRO A 62 1.67 8.43 -2.55
N VAL A 63 1.23 8.23 -3.79
CA VAL A 63 -0.17 7.90 -4.08
C VAL A 63 -0.56 6.56 -3.47
N PHE A 64 0.32 5.55 -3.49
CA PHE A 64 0.10 4.30 -2.76
C PHE A 64 -0.09 4.53 -1.26
N PHE A 65 0.71 5.39 -0.64
CA PHE A 65 0.60 5.70 0.78
C PHE A 65 -0.73 6.37 1.12
N ALA A 66 -1.22 7.29 0.28
CA ALA A 66 -2.54 7.89 0.44
C ALA A 66 -3.67 6.86 0.32
N ILE A 67 -3.61 5.97 -0.68
CA ILE A 67 -4.60 4.89 -0.83
C ILE A 67 -4.50 3.90 0.33
N SER A 68 -3.29 3.60 0.82
CA SER A 68 -3.05 2.72 1.96
C SER A 68 -3.64 3.31 3.24
N GLY A 69 -3.44 4.60 3.52
CA GLY A 69 -4.09 5.29 4.64
C GLY A 69 -5.61 5.10 4.65
N PHE A 70 -6.27 5.28 3.50
CA PHE A 70 -7.71 5.04 3.35
C PHE A 70 -8.08 3.58 3.63
N VAL A 71 -7.42 2.64 2.95
CA VAL A 71 -7.76 1.20 3.02
C VAL A 71 -7.46 0.63 4.40
N ILE A 72 -6.45 1.15 5.11
CA ILE A 72 -6.12 0.74 6.46
C ILE A 72 -7.15 1.22 7.46
N ALA A 73 -7.57 2.49 7.40
CA ALA A 73 -8.66 2.98 8.23
C ALA A 73 -9.94 2.18 8.02
N TYR A 74 -10.29 1.90 6.76
CA TYR A 74 -11.41 1.02 6.40
C TYR A 74 -11.26 -0.38 6.98
N SER A 75 -10.08 -1.01 6.80
CA SER A 75 -9.85 -2.38 7.24
C SER A 75 -9.76 -2.54 8.76
N ALA A 76 -9.36 -1.50 9.48
CA ALA A 76 -9.26 -1.50 10.94
C ALA A 76 -10.63 -1.38 11.63
N GLU A 77 -11.66 -0.90 10.93
CA GLU A 77 -12.98 -0.70 11.51
C GLU A 77 -13.59 -2.00 12.04
N GLY A 78 -14.03 -1.98 13.30
CA GLY A 78 -14.64 -3.12 13.98
C GLY A 78 -13.68 -4.29 14.29
N ARG A 79 -12.40 -4.19 13.93
CA ARG A 79 -11.43 -5.28 14.15
C ARG A 79 -10.72 -5.15 15.48
N THR A 80 -10.32 -6.30 16.03
CA THR A 80 -9.36 -6.36 17.13
C THR A 80 -7.95 -6.10 16.59
N PRO A 81 -6.99 -5.70 17.45
CA PRO A 81 -5.60 -5.50 17.05
C PRO A 81 -4.99 -6.74 16.39
N VAL A 82 -5.24 -7.92 16.98
CA VAL A 82 -4.75 -9.21 16.46
C VAL A 82 -5.41 -9.57 15.15
N GLY A 83 -6.74 -9.40 15.03
CA GLY A 83 -7.46 -9.66 13.78
C GLY A 83 -7.02 -8.72 12.65
N PHE A 84 -6.72 -7.47 12.96
CA PHE A 84 -6.13 -6.52 12.02
C PHE A 84 -4.73 -6.98 11.58
N ALA A 85 -3.83 -7.27 12.53
CA ALA A 85 -2.46 -7.70 12.24
C ALA A 85 -2.43 -8.96 11.36
N ILE A 86 -3.21 -9.99 11.69
CA ILE A 86 -3.30 -11.23 10.89
C ILE A 86 -3.74 -10.93 9.46
N ALA A 87 -4.76 -10.08 9.29
CA ALA A 87 -5.30 -9.76 7.98
C ALA A 87 -4.41 -8.85 7.12
N ARG A 88 -3.45 -8.15 7.71
CA ARG A 88 -2.43 -7.39 6.97
C ARG A 88 -1.22 -8.27 6.66
N PHE A 89 -0.74 -9.02 7.65
CA PHE A 89 0.39 -9.93 7.48
C PHE A 89 0.11 -11.00 6.42
N SER A 90 -1.04 -11.68 6.50
CA SER A 90 -1.42 -12.71 5.52
C SER A 90 -1.59 -12.17 4.10
N ARG A 91 -1.90 -10.87 3.96
CA ARG A 91 -2.08 -10.22 2.66
C ARG A 91 -0.76 -9.89 1.97
N ILE A 92 0.26 -9.49 2.73
CA ILE A 92 1.52 -8.96 2.21
C ILE A 92 2.64 -9.99 2.25
N TYR A 93 2.88 -10.59 3.41
CA TYR A 93 4.08 -11.39 3.65
C TYR A 93 4.23 -12.60 2.72
N PRO A 94 3.19 -13.40 2.44
CA PRO A 94 3.36 -14.60 1.61
C PRO A 94 3.74 -14.26 0.17
N THR A 95 3.04 -13.29 -0.44
CA THR A 95 3.35 -12.84 -1.80
C THR A 95 4.72 -12.17 -1.87
N PHE A 96 5.09 -11.38 -0.86
CA PHE A 96 6.44 -10.81 -0.75
C PHE A 96 7.52 -11.89 -0.83
N VAL A 97 7.43 -12.94 0.00
CA VAL A 97 8.42 -14.02 0.02
C VAL A 97 8.48 -14.75 -1.33
N ILE A 98 7.33 -15.00 -1.95
CA ILE A 98 7.26 -15.65 -3.27
C ILE A 98 7.94 -14.79 -4.32
N CYS A 99 7.56 -13.52 -4.47
CA CYS A 99 8.14 -12.62 -5.47
C CYS A 99 9.63 -12.38 -5.23
N MET A 100 10.04 -12.13 -3.99
CA MET A 100 11.45 -11.98 -3.63
C MET A 100 12.26 -13.23 -3.98
N THR A 101 11.71 -14.42 -3.74
CA THR A 101 12.40 -15.68 -4.08
C THR A 101 12.48 -15.87 -5.59
N LEU A 102 11.46 -15.50 -6.36
CA LEU A 102 11.52 -15.50 -7.83
C LEU A 102 12.60 -14.55 -8.34
N THR A 103 12.65 -13.32 -7.82
CA THR A 103 13.71 -12.35 -8.13
C THR A 103 15.08 -12.92 -7.80
N PHE A 104 15.28 -13.46 -6.59
CA PHE A 104 16.54 -14.05 -6.16
C PHE A 104 17.01 -15.19 -7.08
N LEU A 105 16.13 -16.14 -7.39
CA LEU A 105 16.46 -17.27 -8.26
C LEU A 105 16.77 -16.82 -9.69
N ALA A 106 16.02 -15.87 -10.24
CA ALA A 106 16.32 -15.33 -11.56
C ALA A 106 17.69 -14.63 -11.58
N THR A 107 18.01 -13.83 -10.56
CA THR A 107 19.31 -13.17 -10.47
C THR A 107 20.46 -14.18 -10.37
N LEU A 108 20.30 -15.26 -9.60
CA LEU A 108 21.30 -16.33 -9.53
C LEU A 108 21.51 -17.06 -10.87
N LEU A 109 20.43 -17.31 -11.62
CA LEU A 109 20.48 -18.13 -12.83
C LEU A 109 20.98 -17.36 -14.06
N VAL A 110 20.57 -16.09 -14.21
CA VAL A 110 20.85 -15.31 -15.42
C VAL A 110 21.38 -13.90 -15.15
N GLY A 111 21.33 -13.43 -13.90
CA GLY A 111 21.66 -12.05 -13.52
C GLY A 111 23.11 -11.81 -13.10
N HIS A 112 23.91 -12.86 -12.83
CA HIS A 112 25.24 -12.72 -12.20
C HIS A 112 26.23 -11.82 -12.96
N ALA A 113 26.04 -11.61 -14.27
CA ALA A 113 26.88 -10.70 -15.04
C ALA A 113 26.63 -9.21 -14.74
N TRP A 114 25.51 -8.88 -14.11
CA TRP A 114 25.04 -7.50 -13.89
C TRP A 114 24.70 -7.22 -12.42
N PHE A 115 24.22 -8.25 -11.72
CA PHE A 115 23.69 -8.11 -10.38
C PHE A 115 24.18 -9.26 -9.50
N ASP A 116 24.67 -8.92 -8.33
CA ASP A 116 25.14 -9.88 -7.33
C ASP A 116 24.09 -10.04 -6.24
N VAL A 117 23.74 -11.29 -5.95
CA VAL A 117 22.87 -11.65 -4.82
C VAL A 117 23.47 -12.79 -4.02
N THR A 118 23.24 -12.78 -2.71
CA THR A 118 23.73 -13.83 -1.81
C THR A 118 22.59 -14.48 -1.04
N TRP A 119 22.80 -15.73 -0.60
CA TRP A 119 21.87 -16.39 0.33
C TRP A 119 21.69 -15.60 1.63
N GLY A 120 22.75 -14.93 2.12
CA GLY A 120 22.68 -14.06 3.28
C GLY A 120 21.75 -12.87 3.08
N GLN A 121 21.81 -12.24 1.90
CA GLN A 121 20.89 -11.17 1.51
C GLN A 121 19.45 -11.67 1.42
N TRP A 122 19.21 -12.84 0.81
CA TRP A 122 17.87 -13.44 0.75
C TRP A 122 17.30 -13.72 2.15
N LEU A 123 18.10 -14.32 3.05
CA LEU A 123 17.70 -14.57 4.43
C LEU A 123 17.39 -13.27 5.19
N ALA A 124 18.20 -12.23 5.04
CA ALA A 124 17.96 -10.94 5.69
C ALA A 124 16.67 -10.28 5.17
N ASN A 125 16.35 -10.43 3.88
CA ASN A 125 15.14 -9.87 3.29
C ASN A 125 13.86 -10.60 3.72
N LEU A 126 13.93 -11.82 4.28
CA LEU A 126 12.76 -12.43 4.94
C LEU A 126 12.23 -11.59 6.11
N PHE A 127 13.03 -10.69 6.68
CA PHE A 127 12.60 -9.74 7.70
C PHE A 127 11.95 -8.46 7.13
N ILE A 128 11.84 -8.33 5.80
CA ILE A 128 11.41 -7.13 5.05
C ILE A 128 12.39 -5.96 5.19
N ALA A 129 12.89 -5.66 6.38
CA ALA A 129 13.83 -4.60 6.68
C ALA A 129 15.29 -5.11 6.71
N ALA A 130 15.74 -5.70 5.60
CA ALA A 130 17.10 -6.24 5.43
C ALA A 130 18.24 -5.28 5.83
N PRO A 131 18.15 -3.95 5.61
CA PRO A 131 19.20 -3.02 6.00
C PRO A 131 19.53 -3.00 7.49
N MET A 132 18.62 -3.47 8.37
CA MET A 132 18.92 -3.61 9.80
C MET A 132 19.94 -4.71 10.10
N PHE A 133 20.16 -5.63 9.17
CA PHE A 133 21.19 -6.66 9.23
C PHE A 133 22.42 -6.32 8.38
N GLY A 134 22.54 -5.06 7.92
CA GLY A 134 23.63 -4.63 7.04
C GLY A 134 23.57 -5.21 5.63
N GLN A 135 22.41 -5.75 5.21
CA GLN A 135 22.20 -6.31 3.88
C GLN A 135 21.33 -5.37 3.04
N PRO A 136 21.63 -5.19 1.74
CA PRO A 136 20.76 -4.43 0.84
C PRO A 136 19.43 -5.15 0.63
N TYR A 137 18.45 -4.42 0.13
CA TYR A 137 17.21 -5.05 -0.32
C TYR A 137 17.49 -6.00 -1.48
N MET A 138 16.67 -7.04 -1.63
CA MET A 138 16.74 -7.92 -2.80
C MET A 138 16.26 -7.21 -4.06
N ASP A 139 15.36 -6.25 -3.89
CA ASP A 139 14.90 -5.33 -4.92
C ASP A 139 14.80 -3.95 -4.27
N ASP A 140 15.37 -2.92 -4.90
CA ASP A 140 15.39 -1.57 -4.34
C ASP A 140 13.98 -1.03 -4.06
N ALA A 141 12.94 -1.46 -4.77
CA ALA A 141 11.57 -1.01 -4.52
C ALA A 141 11.02 -1.40 -3.12
N TYR A 142 11.65 -2.36 -2.43
CA TYR A 142 11.17 -2.90 -1.16
C TYR A 142 11.25 -1.93 0.02
N TRP A 143 12.01 -0.83 -0.07
CA TRP A 143 12.05 0.18 1.00
C TRP A 143 10.65 0.71 1.35
N SER A 144 9.80 0.89 0.34
CA SER A 144 8.43 1.39 0.50
C SER A 144 7.53 0.42 1.27
N LEU A 145 7.78 -0.89 1.14
CA LEU A 145 7.07 -1.94 1.89
C LEU A 145 7.34 -1.83 3.39
N VAL A 146 8.58 -1.48 3.77
CA VAL A 146 8.95 -1.28 5.18
C VAL A 146 8.10 -0.18 5.79
N ILE A 147 7.94 0.95 5.10
CA ILE A 147 7.11 2.08 5.54
C ILE A 147 5.66 1.63 5.74
N GLU A 148 5.11 0.88 4.79
CA GLU A 148 3.75 0.37 4.89
C GLU A 148 3.57 -0.60 6.08
N VAL A 149 4.53 -1.50 6.33
CA VAL A 149 4.49 -2.41 7.48
C VAL A 149 4.61 -1.64 8.80
N VAL A 150 5.48 -0.62 8.89
CA VAL A 150 5.61 0.23 10.07
C VAL A 150 4.29 0.96 10.36
N PHE A 151 3.62 1.47 9.32
CA PHE A 151 2.29 2.07 9.47
C PHE A 151 1.27 1.07 10.05
N TYR A 152 1.30 -0.18 9.60
CA TYR A 152 0.39 -1.21 10.12
C TYR A 152 0.65 -1.52 11.59
N VAL A 153 1.92 -1.58 11.99
CA VAL A 153 2.29 -1.78 13.39
C VAL A 153 1.72 -0.65 14.25
N TRP A 154 1.89 0.62 13.83
CA TRP A 154 1.32 1.75 14.55
C TRP A 154 -0.20 1.69 14.66
N VAL A 155 -0.91 1.38 13.58
CA VAL A 155 -2.38 1.25 13.62
C VAL A 155 -2.80 0.10 14.53
N ALA A 156 -2.09 -1.04 14.52
CA ALA A 156 -2.35 -2.14 15.43
C ALA A 156 -2.15 -1.74 16.91
N LEU A 157 -1.10 -0.96 17.20
CA LEU A 157 -0.86 -0.42 18.55
C LEU A 157 -1.94 0.58 18.96
N PHE A 158 -2.35 1.48 18.06
CA PHE A 158 -3.43 2.43 18.34
C PHE A 158 -4.80 1.74 18.54
N LEU A 159 -5.05 0.63 17.85
CA LEU A 159 -6.20 -0.24 18.13
C LEU A 159 -6.08 -0.90 19.50
N ALA A 160 -4.87 -1.37 19.88
CA ALA A 160 -4.63 -2.01 21.17
C ALA A 160 -4.81 -1.05 22.35
N TRP A 161 -4.41 0.21 22.18
CA TRP A 161 -4.67 1.28 23.16
C TRP A 161 -6.10 1.83 23.11
N GLY A 162 -6.94 1.36 22.18
CA GLY A 162 -8.34 1.79 22.07
C GLY A 162 -8.54 3.24 21.58
N ILE A 163 -7.48 3.87 21.07
CA ILE A 163 -7.53 5.25 20.58
C ILE A 163 -7.89 5.33 19.09
N PHE A 164 -7.66 4.28 18.30
CA PHE A 164 -8.09 4.23 16.90
C PHE A 164 -9.46 3.55 16.76
N PRO A 165 -10.40 4.09 15.95
CA PRO A 165 -10.35 5.35 15.21
C PRO A 165 -10.80 6.59 16.02
N ARG A 166 -11.12 6.43 17.32
CA ARG A 166 -11.75 7.48 18.17
C ARG A 166 -10.99 8.81 18.26
N ARG A 167 -9.66 8.77 18.19
CA ARG A 167 -8.74 9.91 18.37
C ARG A 167 -7.94 10.21 17.10
N ILE A 168 -8.49 9.90 15.93
CA ILE A 168 -7.78 10.05 14.64
C ILE A 168 -7.24 11.48 14.43
N ASP A 169 -8.02 12.51 14.79
CA ASP A 169 -7.60 13.91 14.71
C ASP A 169 -6.36 14.19 15.57
N THR A 170 -6.32 13.64 16.79
CA THR A 170 -5.17 13.81 17.71
C THR A 170 -3.96 13.05 17.18
N ILE A 171 -4.15 11.85 16.66
CA ILE A 171 -3.07 11.05 16.05
C ILE A 171 -2.45 11.82 14.89
N ILE A 172 -3.27 12.37 13.98
CA ILE A 172 -2.79 13.11 12.82
C ILE A 172 -2.06 14.38 13.24
N VAL A 173 -2.61 15.18 14.16
CA VAL A 173 -1.95 16.41 14.62
C VAL A 173 -0.62 16.10 15.30
N ALA A 174 -0.57 15.09 16.17
CA ALA A 174 0.67 14.67 16.82
C ALA A 174 1.70 14.15 15.81
N TRP A 175 1.26 13.39 14.82
CA TRP A 175 2.12 12.82 13.78
C TRP A 175 2.72 13.90 12.87
N ILE A 176 1.91 14.88 12.45
CA ILE A 176 2.37 16.04 11.69
C ILE A 176 3.32 16.90 12.55
N ALA A 177 3.03 17.08 13.83
CA ALA A 177 3.94 17.80 14.74
C ALA A 177 5.30 17.09 14.86
N ILE A 178 5.31 15.76 15.05
CA ILE A 178 6.54 14.95 15.09
C ILE A 178 7.31 15.10 13.77
N THR A 179 6.61 15.09 12.64
CA THR A 179 7.21 15.29 11.31
C THR A 179 7.96 16.62 11.26
N PHE A 180 7.30 17.74 11.55
CA PHE A 180 7.96 19.04 11.49
C PHE A 180 9.05 19.23 12.55
N VAL A 181 8.92 18.63 13.74
CA VAL A 181 10.00 18.63 14.73
C VAL A 181 11.22 17.88 14.19
N ASN A 182 11.03 16.71 13.58
CA ASN A 182 12.14 15.97 12.99
C ASN A 182 12.81 16.77 11.85
N GLU A 183 12.02 17.17 10.85
CA GLU A 183 12.52 17.82 9.63
C GLU A 183 13.17 19.20 9.90
N LEU A 184 12.67 19.96 10.88
CA LEU A 184 13.14 21.33 11.12
C LEU A 184 14.16 21.45 12.25
N THR A 185 14.33 20.43 13.10
CA THR A 185 15.18 20.56 14.29
C THR A 185 16.14 19.39 14.56
N LEU A 186 15.69 18.14 14.42
CA LEU A 186 16.46 16.99 14.91
C LEU A 186 17.26 16.29 13.82
N ASP A 187 16.68 16.14 12.61
CA ASP A 187 17.24 15.39 11.48
C ASP A 187 17.79 14.00 11.89
N ILE A 188 17.00 13.25 12.69
CA ILE A 188 17.40 11.93 13.21
C ILE A 188 16.86 10.83 12.29
N PRO A 189 17.73 10.05 11.60
CA PRO A 189 17.29 9.03 10.62
C PRO A 189 16.40 7.93 11.20
N LEU A 190 16.57 7.63 12.50
CA LEU A 190 15.73 6.65 13.19
C LEU A 190 14.29 7.16 13.36
N PHE A 191 14.12 8.45 13.68
CA PHE A 191 12.80 9.06 13.83
C PHE A 191 12.08 9.16 12.49
N GLU A 192 12.81 9.56 11.45
CA GLU A 192 12.32 9.59 10.08
C GLU A 192 11.71 8.25 9.67
N LYS A 193 12.42 7.14 9.88
CA LYS A 193 11.96 5.79 9.52
C LYS A 193 10.86 5.26 10.44
N LEU A 194 10.99 5.44 11.75
CA LEU A 194 10.05 4.89 12.74
C LEU A 194 8.68 5.59 12.68
N PHE A 195 8.69 6.91 12.50
CA PHE A 195 7.47 7.71 12.39
C PHE A 195 7.10 8.01 10.95
N MET A 196 7.84 7.52 9.95
CA MET A 196 7.55 7.76 8.53
C MET A 196 7.42 9.28 8.26
N ALA A 197 8.35 10.07 8.84
CA ALA A 197 8.28 11.53 8.82
C ALA A 197 8.29 12.08 7.39
N ASP A 198 8.92 11.38 6.44
CA ASP A 198 8.95 11.74 5.02
C ASP A 198 7.62 11.53 4.28
N ASP A 199 6.70 10.71 4.82
CA ASP A 199 5.52 10.25 4.07
C ASP A 199 4.21 10.37 4.89
N SER A 200 4.29 10.89 6.12
CA SER A 200 3.17 10.99 7.07
C SER A 200 1.97 11.77 6.53
N GLY A 201 2.20 12.81 5.71
CA GLY A 201 1.15 13.63 5.11
C GLY A 201 0.28 12.81 4.17
N PHE A 202 0.88 11.92 3.37
CA PHE A 202 0.15 11.05 2.44
C PHE A 202 -0.77 10.08 3.17
N PHE A 203 -0.25 9.39 4.20
CA PHE A 203 -1.08 8.50 5.02
C PHE A 203 -2.19 9.27 5.76
N ALA A 204 -1.90 10.44 6.31
CA ALA A 204 -2.87 11.29 6.99
C ALA A 204 -4.00 11.74 6.05
N VAL A 205 -3.67 12.12 4.80
CA VAL A 205 -4.67 12.39 3.76
C VAL A 205 -5.57 11.17 3.58
N GLY A 206 -5.01 9.97 3.38
CA GLY A 206 -5.79 8.73 3.26
C GLY A 206 -6.76 8.47 4.42
N LEU A 207 -6.28 8.63 5.66
CA LEU A 207 -7.09 8.52 6.88
C LEU A 207 -8.28 9.50 6.89
N LEU A 208 -8.05 10.75 6.49
CA LEU A 208 -9.08 11.80 6.47
C LEU A 208 -10.07 11.62 5.31
N ILE A 209 -9.61 11.14 4.15
CA ILE A 209 -10.49 10.74 3.06
C ILE A 209 -11.45 9.63 3.54
N TYR A 210 -10.96 8.70 4.37
CA TYR A 210 -11.82 7.67 4.96
C TYR A 210 -12.88 8.24 5.91
N GLU A 211 -12.50 9.18 6.77
CA GLU A 211 -13.44 9.90 7.64
C GLU A 211 -14.49 10.67 6.81
N HIS A 212 -14.10 11.27 5.69
CA HIS A 212 -15.06 11.87 4.77
C HIS A 212 -16.02 10.83 4.16
N TYR A 213 -15.46 9.70 3.71
CA TYR A 213 -16.21 8.60 3.10
C TYR A 213 -17.27 8.02 4.04
N ARG A 214 -16.97 7.92 5.34
CA ARG A 214 -17.93 7.46 6.36
C ARG A 214 -19.02 8.49 6.71
N GLY A 215 -18.94 9.69 6.15
CA GLY A 215 -19.98 10.71 6.22
C GLY A 215 -19.63 11.96 7.03
N ARG A 216 -18.43 12.03 7.63
CA ARG A 216 -17.98 13.21 8.39
C ARG A 216 -17.77 14.40 7.43
N ARG A 217 -18.29 15.58 7.81
CA ARG A 217 -18.31 16.79 6.96
C ARG A 217 -18.09 18.11 7.73
N ASP A 218 -17.48 18.06 8.91
CA ASP A 218 -17.21 19.27 9.71
C ASP A 218 -16.00 20.06 9.23
N THR A 219 -15.92 21.34 9.65
CA THR A 219 -14.79 22.23 9.33
C THR A 219 -13.45 21.66 9.77
N ARG A 220 -13.40 20.96 10.91
CA ARG A 220 -12.16 20.39 11.44
C ARG A 220 -11.60 19.31 10.51
N LEU A 221 -12.45 18.46 9.95
CA LEU A 221 -12.04 17.49 8.92
C LEU A 221 -11.37 18.18 7.73
N TYR A 222 -12.00 19.23 7.18
CA TYR A 222 -11.45 19.93 6.03
C TYR A 222 -10.17 20.72 6.39
N SER A 223 -10.09 21.33 7.57
CA SER A 223 -8.86 21.97 8.06
C SER A 223 -7.70 20.97 8.17
N LEU A 224 -7.96 19.80 8.74
CA LEU A 224 -6.96 18.73 8.86
C LEU A 224 -6.57 18.17 7.49
N LEU A 225 -7.53 18.03 6.57
CA LEU A 225 -7.25 17.55 5.22
C LEU A 225 -6.37 18.52 4.46
N THR A 226 -6.66 19.82 4.53
CA THR A 226 -5.82 20.86 3.93
C THR A 226 -4.43 20.86 4.55
N LEU A 227 -4.32 20.74 5.88
CA LEU A 227 -3.03 20.64 6.57
C LEU A 227 -2.25 19.41 6.08
N ALA A 228 -2.88 18.23 6.05
CA ALA A 228 -2.23 16.99 5.62
C ALA A 228 -1.82 17.03 4.14
N MET A 229 -2.63 17.62 3.26
CA MET A 229 -2.27 17.86 1.85
C MET A 229 -1.09 18.83 1.72
N GLY A 230 -1.05 19.88 2.54
CA GLY A 230 0.09 20.79 2.62
C GLY A 230 1.37 20.09 3.07
N THR A 231 1.29 19.27 4.12
CA THR A 231 2.41 18.44 4.61
C THR A 231 2.87 17.45 3.54
N ALA A 232 1.95 16.75 2.87
CA ALA A 232 2.29 15.82 1.80
C ALA A 232 2.99 16.51 0.61
N THR A 233 2.54 17.72 0.26
CA THR A 233 3.15 18.53 -0.81
C THR A 233 4.55 19.01 -0.40
N PHE A 234 4.72 19.47 0.85
CA PHE A 234 6.02 19.83 1.41
C PHE A 234 6.98 18.63 1.37
N GLN A 235 6.56 17.46 1.84
CA GLN A 235 7.33 16.22 1.80
C GLN A 235 7.75 15.83 0.38
N ALA A 236 6.84 15.90 -0.60
CA ALA A 236 7.15 15.60 -1.99
C ALA A 236 8.23 16.52 -2.57
N VAL A 237 8.19 17.81 -2.23
CA VAL A 237 9.19 18.79 -2.66
C VAL A 237 10.50 18.62 -1.92
N HIS A 238 10.47 18.39 -0.61
CA HIS A 238 11.69 18.20 0.19
C HIS A 238 12.46 16.94 -0.22
N LYS A 239 11.74 15.87 -0.62
CA LYS A 239 12.33 14.65 -1.20
C LYS A 239 13.16 14.94 -2.48
N LEU A 240 12.90 16.06 -3.17
CA LEU A 240 13.72 16.49 -4.32
C LEU A 240 15.12 16.93 -3.95
N GLU A 241 15.36 17.40 -2.72
CA GLU A 241 16.71 17.77 -2.29
C GLU A 241 17.60 16.52 -2.26
N ARG A 242 17.08 15.42 -1.71
CA ARG A 242 17.76 14.12 -1.67
C ARG A 242 17.94 13.53 -3.07
N LEU A 243 16.91 13.59 -3.92
CA LEU A 243 16.97 13.12 -5.31
C LEU A 243 17.90 14.00 -6.18
N GLY A 244 17.96 15.30 -5.91
CA GLY A 244 18.74 16.29 -6.65
C GLY A 244 20.24 16.03 -6.60
N VAL A 245 20.74 15.47 -5.49
CA VAL A 245 22.14 15.03 -5.34
C VAL A 245 22.52 14.00 -6.40
N HIS A 246 21.59 13.12 -6.77
CA HIS A 246 21.85 12.03 -7.71
C HIS A 246 21.48 12.37 -9.16
N THR A 247 20.74 13.45 -9.39
CA THR A 247 20.09 13.74 -10.68
C THR A 247 20.43 15.11 -11.26
N HIS A 248 21.37 15.83 -10.63
CA HIS A 248 21.83 17.17 -11.02
C HIS A 248 20.71 18.20 -11.18
N GLY A 249 19.65 18.11 -10.37
CA GLY A 249 18.59 19.14 -10.31
C GLY A 249 17.60 19.12 -11.47
N SER A 250 17.31 17.95 -12.05
CA SER A 250 16.36 17.79 -13.18
C SER A 250 14.89 18.05 -12.84
N PHE A 251 14.53 18.14 -11.55
CA PHE A 251 13.15 18.25 -11.09
C PHE A 251 12.68 19.70 -10.93
N ASP A 252 11.48 20.01 -11.43
CA ASP A 252 10.77 21.26 -11.11
C ASP A 252 9.85 21.06 -9.87
N PRO A 253 10.11 21.74 -8.74
CA PRO A 253 9.27 21.67 -7.54
C PRO A 253 7.81 22.04 -7.77
N ARG A 254 7.53 22.92 -8.73
CA ARG A 254 6.16 23.36 -9.08
C ARG A 254 5.39 22.23 -9.76
N VAL A 255 6.05 21.50 -10.66
CA VAL A 255 5.47 20.33 -11.33
C VAL A 255 5.19 19.23 -10.31
N VAL A 256 6.13 18.97 -9.41
CA VAL A 256 5.96 17.98 -8.33
C VAL A 256 4.81 18.34 -7.41
N SER A 257 4.72 19.62 -7.01
CA SER A 257 3.61 20.11 -6.19
C SER A 257 2.27 19.97 -6.90
N ALA A 258 2.20 20.32 -8.19
CA ALA A 258 0.99 20.19 -8.99
C ALA A 258 0.55 18.73 -9.12
N ILE A 259 1.46 17.81 -9.46
CA ILE A 259 1.16 16.37 -9.56
C ILE A 259 0.71 15.83 -8.21
N CYS A 260 1.36 16.22 -7.11
CA CYS A 260 0.97 15.80 -5.76
C CYS A 260 -0.47 16.24 -5.42
N ILE A 261 -0.78 17.53 -5.55
CA ILE A 261 -2.12 18.07 -5.24
C ILE A 261 -3.19 17.44 -6.13
N VAL A 262 -2.93 17.35 -7.44
CA VAL A 262 -3.88 16.79 -8.41
C VAL A 262 -4.12 15.31 -8.14
N SER A 263 -3.07 14.51 -7.92
CA SER A 263 -3.20 13.08 -7.64
C SER A 263 -3.96 12.80 -6.34
N LEU A 264 -3.68 13.55 -5.26
CA LEU A 264 -4.44 13.45 -4.01
C LEU A 264 -5.91 13.89 -4.18
N GLY A 265 -6.16 14.94 -4.96
CA GLY A 265 -7.50 15.36 -5.35
C GLY A 265 -8.25 14.28 -6.15
N ILE A 266 -7.56 13.59 -7.06
CA ILE A 266 -8.11 12.44 -7.80
C ILE A 266 -8.44 11.30 -6.85
N VAL A 267 -7.57 10.96 -5.90
CA VAL A 267 -7.87 9.92 -4.89
C VAL A 267 -9.12 10.30 -4.09
N PHE A 268 -9.24 11.54 -3.62
CA PHE A 268 -10.42 12.02 -2.92
C PHE A 268 -11.68 11.92 -3.79
N ALA A 269 -11.64 12.44 -5.02
CA ALA A 269 -12.77 12.41 -5.95
C ALA A 269 -13.17 10.97 -6.31
N ALA A 270 -12.21 10.08 -6.48
CA ALA A 270 -12.44 8.67 -6.80
C ALA A 270 -13.26 7.97 -5.73
N THR A 271 -13.08 8.27 -4.44
CA THR A 271 -13.91 7.68 -3.37
C THR A 271 -15.40 8.02 -3.45
N ARG A 272 -15.78 8.99 -4.30
CA ARG A 272 -17.17 9.38 -4.57
C ARG A 272 -17.83 8.54 -5.66
N ILE A 273 -17.04 7.80 -6.45
CA ILE A 273 -17.51 6.99 -7.57
C ILE A 273 -17.92 5.61 -7.03
N LYS A 274 -19.23 5.34 -7.01
CA LYS A 274 -19.77 4.09 -6.45
C LYS A 274 -19.74 2.91 -7.41
N SER A 275 -19.74 3.17 -8.72
CA SER A 275 -19.77 2.15 -9.76
C SER A 275 -18.84 2.55 -10.89
N VAL A 276 -18.06 1.59 -11.37
CA VAL A 276 -17.24 1.73 -12.59
C VAL A 276 -17.91 0.90 -13.68
N PRO A 277 -18.05 1.39 -14.93
CA PRO A 277 -18.64 0.64 -16.03
C PRO A 277 -17.66 -0.41 -16.60
N LEU A 278 -17.06 -1.21 -15.72
CA LEU A 278 -16.13 -2.29 -16.07
C LEU A 278 -16.61 -3.61 -15.43
N PRO A 279 -16.34 -4.76 -16.08
CA PRO A 279 -16.66 -6.06 -15.50
C PRO A 279 -16.00 -6.24 -14.13
N ALA A 280 -16.75 -6.71 -13.13
CA ALA A 280 -16.25 -6.90 -11.77
C ALA A 280 -15.00 -7.80 -11.72
N GLY A 281 -14.93 -8.82 -12.59
CA GLY A 281 -13.76 -9.69 -12.73
C GLY A 281 -12.50 -8.95 -13.17
N LEU A 282 -12.62 -7.98 -14.08
CA LEU A 282 -11.49 -7.17 -14.54
C LEU A 282 -10.99 -6.25 -13.43
N VAL A 283 -11.89 -5.58 -12.70
CA VAL A 283 -11.50 -4.70 -11.59
C VAL A 283 -10.91 -5.50 -10.41
N SER A 284 -11.38 -6.73 -10.20
CA SER A 284 -10.75 -7.66 -9.27
C SER A 284 -9.35 -8.06 -9.72
N ALA A 285 -9.17 -8.37 -11.00
CA ALA A 285 -7.87 -8.72 -11.55
C ALA A 285 -6.88 -7.55 -11.42
N VAL A 286 -7.29 -6.34 -11.79
CA VAL A 286 -6.44 -5.13 -11.71
C VAL A 286 -5.90 -4.91 -10.30
N GLY A 287 -6.76 -4.91 -9.28
CA GLY A 287 -6.27 -4.75 -7.90
C GLY A 287 -5.49 -5.95 -7.37
N GLY A 288 -5.78 -7.14 -7.91
CA GLY A 288 -5.06 -8.37 -7.58
C GLY A 288 -3.61 -8.37 -8.06
N ILE A 289 -3.38 -8.00 -9.32
CA ILE A 289 -2.03 -8.01 -9.93
C ILE A 289 -1.13 -6.89 -9.42
N THR A 290 -1.70 -5.80 -8.92
CA THR A 290 -0.96 -4.58 -8.53
C THR A 290 0.19 -4.91 -7.58
N TYR A 291 -0.04 -5.73 -6.56
CA TYR A 291 0.97 -6.00 -5.54
C TYR A 291 2.11 -6.91 -6.04
N PRO A 292 1.85 -8.08 -6.65
CA PRO A 292 2.91 -8.86 -7.30
C PRO A 292 3.66 -8.08 -8.37
N LEU A 293 2.96 -7.26 -9.17
CA LEU A 293 3.58 -6.44 -10.21
C LEU A 293 4.56 -5.44 -9.58
N TYR A 294 4.16 -4.75 -8.51
CA TYR A 294 5.05 -3.86 -7.78
C TYR A 294 6.29 -4.57 -7.24
N LEU A 295 6.17 -5.80 -6.76
CA LEU A 295 7.31 -6.55 -6.21
C LEU A 295 8.27 -7.09 -7.28
N LEU A 296 7.80 -7.29 -8.51
CA LEU A 296 8.57 -7.96 -9.57
C LEU A 296 9.11 -7.00 -10.64
N HIS A 297 8.66 -5.75 -10.68
CA HIS A 297 8.91 -4.88 -11.83
C HIS A 297 10.35 -4.43 -12.01
N LEU A 298 11.12 -4.23 -10.93
CA LEU A 298 12.42 -3.58 -11.00
C LEU A 298 13.55 -4.61 -11.20
N GLN A 299 14.02 -5.26 -10.12
CA GLN A 299 15.21 -6.09 -10.17
C GLN A 299 15.02 -7.28 -11.12
N LEU A 300 13.91 -8.02 -10.98
CA LEU A 300 13.63 -9.17 -11.84
C LEU A 300 13.49 -8.75 -13.32
N GLY A 301 12.75 -7.66 -13.58
CA GLY A 301 12.57 -7.16 -14.93
C GLY A 301 13.90 -6.76 -15.58
N TYR A 302 14.78 -6.08 -14.85
CA TYR A 302 16.10 -5.72 -15.35
C TYR A 302 17.05 -6.90 -15.51
N VAL A 303 17.01 -7.88 -14.62
CA VAL A 303 17.76 -9.14 -14.77
C VAL A 303 17.41 -9.83 -16.09
N ILE A 304 16.11 -9.93 -16.41
CA ILE A 304 15.66 -10.52 -17.67
C ILE A 304 16.08 -9.65 -18.86
N LEU A 305 15.89 -8.33 -18.76
CA LEU A 305 16.18 -7.39 -19.84
C LEU A 305 17.68 -7.38 -20.21
N LEU A 306 18.56 -7.28 -19.21
CA LEU A 306 20.00 -7.20 -19.42
C LEU A 306 20.64 -8.56 -19.76
N ALA A 307 19.98 -9.67 -19.41
CA ALA A 307 20.37 -11.00 -19.91
C ALA A 307 20.10 -11.15 -21.41
N MET A 308 19.14 -10.41 -21.97
CA MET A 308 18.82 -10.44 -23.40
C MET A 308 19.68 -9.45 -24.20
N THR A 309 19.94 -8.26 -23.65
CA THR A 309 20.79 -7.25 -24.31
C THR A 309 21.41 -6.28 -23.29
N PRO A 310 22.68 -5.88 -23.48
CA PRO A 310 23.28 -4.82 -22.67
C PRO A 310 22.74 -3.41 -23.02
N THR A 311 22.12 -3.25 -24.18
CA THR A 311 21.61 -1.96 -24.68
C THR A 311 20.12 -2.10 -25.00
N PRO A 312 19.25 -2.07 -23.98
CA PRO A 312 17.82 -2.27 -24.18
C PRO A 312 17.19 -1.14 -24.98
N ASP A 313 16.22 -1.50 -25.81
CA ASP A 313 15.39 -0.58 -26.58
C ASP A 313 13.93 -0.57 -26.08
N ALA A 314 13.10 0.26 -26.70
CA ALA A 314 11.70 0.42 -26.34
C ALA A 314 10.89 -0.87 -26.47
N LEU A 315 11.12 -1.61 -27.58
CA LEU A 315 10.34 -2.79 -27.93
C LEU A 315 10.62 -3.93 -26.95
N LEU A 316 11.91 -4.20 -26.70
CA LEU A 316 12.31 -5.25 -25.77
C LEU A 316 11.89 -4.91 -24.35
N THR A 317 12.03 -3.64 -23.94
CA THR A 317 11.58 -3.19 -22.63
C THR A 317 10.07 -3.40 -22.46
N ALA A 318 9.26 -3.03 -23.46
CA ALA A 318 7.82 -3.26 -23.42
C ALA A 318 7.47 -4.76 -23.35
N LEU A 319 8.21 -5.61 -24.06
CA LEU A 319 8.03 -7.06 -24.02
C LEU A 319 8.35 -7.64 -22.65
N VAL A 320 9.46 -7.22 -22.01
CA VAL A 320 9.84 -7.65 -20.66
C VAL A 320 8.83 -7.17 -19.62
N VAL A 321 8.42 -5.90 -19.66
CA VAL A 321 7.39 -5.37 -18.75
C VAL A 321 6.08 -6.14 -18.93
N THR A 322 5.69 -6.48 -20.16
CA THR A 322 4.50 -7.30 -20.43
C THR A 322 4.66 -8.71 -19.86
N ALA A 323 5.82 -9.33 -20.00
CA ALA A 323 6.10 -10.63 -19.41
C ALA A 323 6.02 -10.60 -17.88
N VAL A 324 6.52 -9.53 -17.24
CA VAL A 324 6.40 -9.33 -15.79
C VAL A 324 4.94 -9.12 -15.37
N VAL A 325 4.13 -8.41 -16.15
CA VAL A 325 2.68 -8.29 -15.90
C VAL A 325 1.98 -9.65 -15.97
N VAL A 326 2.33 -10.49 -16.96
CA VAL A 326 1.79 -11.86 -17.07
C VAL A 326 2.24 -12.71 -15.88
N LEU A 327 3.49 -12.61 -15.45
CA LEU A 327 4.00 -13.30 -14.27
C LEU A 327 3.29 -12.82 -12.99
N ALA A 328 3.08 -11.52 -12.84
CA ALA A 328 2.34 -10.95 -11.72
C ALA A 328 0.89 -11.46 -11.67
N TRP A 329 0.24 -11.58 -12.83
CA TRP A 329 -1.07 -12.21 -12.94
C TRP A 329 -1.05 -13.69 -12.53
N PHE A 330 -0.02 -14.45 -12.94
CA PHE A 330 0.14 -15.83 -12.53
C PHE A 330 0.35 -15.96 -11.01
N VAL A 331 1.24 -15.17 -10.43
CA VAL A 331 1.48 -15.15 -8.98
C VAL A 331 0.20 -14.82 -8.23
N TRP A 332 -0.51 -13.76 -8.63
CA TRP A 332 -1.79 -13.38 -8.01
C TRP A 332 -2.82 -14.52 -8.07
N ARG A 333 -3.02 -15.11 -9.25
CA ARG A 333 -4.12 -16.06 -9.48
C ARG A 333 -3.87 -17.41 -8.83
N PHE A 334 -2.63 -17.91 -8.88
CA PHE A 334 -2.30 -19.29 -8.53
C PHE A 334 -1.52 -19.43 -7.23
N LEU A 335 -0.73 -18.43 -6.83
CA LEU A 335 0.15 -18.55 -5.66
C LEU A 335 -0.34 -17.71 -4.47
N GLU A 336 -0.74 -16.46 -4.70
CA GLU A 336 -1.17 -15.53 -3.66
C GLU A 336 -2.47 -15.99 -2.99
N ALA A 337 -3.50 -16.32 -3.78
CA ALA A 337 -4.80 -16.72 -3.25
C ALA A 337 -4.73 -17.90 -2.26
N PRO A 338 -4.06 -19.04 -2.59
CA PRO A 338 -3.92 -20.13 -1.62
C PRO A 338 -2.98 -19.78 -0.45
N ALA A 339 -1.88 -19.06 -0.69
CA ALA A 339 -0.93 -18.70 0.36
C ALA A 339 -1.57 -17.76 1.41
N HIS A 340 -2.35 -16.77 0.96
CA HIS A 340 -3.09 -15.87 1.84
C HIS A 340 -4.08 -16.64 2.72
N GLY A 341 -4.87 -17.55 2.14
CA GLY A 341 -5.83 -18.37 2.89
C GLY A 341 -5.14 -19.23 3.96
N LEU A 342 -4.09 -19.95 3.56
CA LEU A 342 -3.32 -20.83 4.45
C LEU A 342 -2.72 -20.07 5.64
N VAL A 343 -2.06 -18.94 5.38
CA VAL A 343 -1.39 -18.15 6.42
C VAL A 343 -2.42 -17.52 7.36
N ARG A 344 -3.50 -16.96 6.82
CA ARG A 344 -4.59 -16.38 7.63
C ARG A 344 -5.19 -17.43 8.58
N ASP A 345 -5.48 -18.62 8.06
CA ASP A 345 -6.16 -19.67 8.82
C ASP A 345 -5.25 -20.23 9.92
N ARG A 346 -3.96 -20.46 9.61
CA ARG A 346 -2.96 -20.90 10.61
C ARG A 346 -2.75 -19.86 11.72
N LEU A 347 -2.61 -18.58 11.36
CA LEU A 347 -2.40 -17.52 12.35
C LEU A 347 -3.65 -17.30 13.22
N SER A 348 -4.83 -17.43 12.63
CA SER A 348 -6.10 -17.31 13.35
C SER A 348 -6.31 -18.48 14.31
N LEU A 349 -5.91 -19.68 13.93
CA LEU A 349 -5.90 -20.85 14.79
C LEU A 349 -4.89 -20.70 15.94
N LEU A 350 -3.67 -20.21 15.67
CA LEU A 350 -2.70 -19.90 16.72
C LEU A 350 -3.22 -18.85 17.70
N ALA A 351 -3.78 -17.75 17.20
CA ALA A 351 -4.38 -16.73 18.04
C ALA A 351 -5.49 -17.29 18.95
N SER A 352 -6.34 -18.18 18.41
CA SER A 352 -7.38 -18.85 19.20
C SER A 352 -6.81 -19.75 20.31
N ARG A 353 -5.70 -20.45 20.05
CA ARG A 353 -5.00 -21.29 21.05
C ARG A 353 -4.43 -20.47 22.20
N TYR A 354 -3.93 -19.27 21.93
CA TYR A 354 -3.42 -18.35 22.95
C TYR A 354 -4.51 -17.46 23.58
N GLY A 355 -5.79 -17.68 23.26
CA GLY A 355 -6.92 -16.91 23.79
C GLY A 355 -6.98 -15.47 23.27
N TRP A 356 -6.26 -15.14 22.20
CA TRP A 356 -6.26 -13.80 21.62
C TRP A 356 -7.47 -13.60 20.71
N PRO A 357 -8.33 -12.60 21.00
CA PRO A 357 -9.52 -12.36 20.20
C PRO A 357 -9.12 -11.86 18.80
N SER A 358 -9.25 -12.72 17.80
CA SER A 358 -8.91 -12.44 16.39
C SER A 358 -10.12 -12.11 15.51
N ARG A 359 -11.34 -12.36 16.00
CA ARG A 359 -12.60 -12.02 15.31
C ARG A 359 -13.10 -10.65 15.74
N ILE A 360 -13.83 -10.01 14.81
CA ILE A 360 -14.56 -8.74 15.00
C ILE A 360 -15.23 -8.75 16.37
N ARG A 361 -15.05 -7.68 17.18
CA ARG A 361 -15.93 -7.47 18.33
C ARG A 361 -17.32 -7.31 17.73
N ALA A 362 -18.13 -8.37 17.78
CA ALA A 362 -19.55 -8.24 17.53
C ALA A 362 -20.01 -7.14 18.48
N ARG A 363 -20.38 -6.00 17.90
CA ARG A 363 -20.91 -4.85 18.63
C ARG A 363 -21.94 -5.41 19.62
N GLU A 364 -21.85 -4.98 20.86
CA GLU A 364 -22.91 -5.06 21.86
C GLU A 364 -24.19 -4.44 21.28
N ALA A 365 -24.88 -5.20 20.44
CA ALA A 365 -26.15 -4.90 19.79
C ALA A 365 -27.17 -5.97 20.17
N ARG A 366 -27.09 -6.41 21.43
CA ARG A 366 -28.17 -7.05 22.19
C ARG A 366 -28.17 -6.52 23.63
N ILE A 367 -28.00 -5.22 23.79
CA ILE A 367 -28.65 -4.53 24.89
C ILE A 367 -29.94 -3.99 24.28
N ASP A 368 -31.05 -4.43 24.85
CA ASP A 368 -32.45 -4.14 24.48
C ASP A 368 -33.12 -5.04 23.44
N GLN A 369 -33.13 -6.37 23.69
CA GLN A 369 -34.35 -7.15 23.44
C GLN A 369 -35.29 -7.02 24.65
N GLY A 370 -35.70 -5.78 24.92
CA GLY A 370 -36.82 -5.48 25.81
C GLY A 370 -38.13 -5.82 25.11
N ARG A 371 -38.78 -6.88 25.61
CA ARG A 371 -40.23 -7.14 25.57
C ARG A 371 -40.98 -6.79 24.27
N VAL A 372 -41.27 -7.82 23.48
CA VAL A 372 -42.63 -8.00 22.95
C VAL A 372 -43.03 -9.44 23.22
N ALA A 373 -43.85 -9.63 24.26
CA ALA A 373 -44.59 -10.86 24.48
C ALA A 373 -45.63 -11.04 23.36
N ALA A 374 -45.93 -12.30 23.06
CA ALA A 374 -46.81 -12.74 21.98
C ALA A 374 -48.32 -12.53 22.30
N PRO A 375 -49.24 -13.10 21.51
CA PRO A 375 -50.31 -12.41 20.80
C PRO A 375 -51.64 -12.33 21.60
N VAL A 376 -52.53 -11.41 21.21
CA VAL A 376 -53.94 -11.44 21.63
C VAL A 376 -54.82 -11.42 20.39
N GLU A 377 -55.55 -12.51 20.20
CA GLU A 377 -56.73 -12.61 19.32
C GLU A 377 -57.96 -11.91 19.94
N ALA A 378 -58.89 -11.57 19.05
CA ALA A 378 -60.33 -11.33 19.25
C ALA A 378 -60.79 -9.90 19.62
N GLY A 379 -61.64 -9.33 18.75
CA GLY A 379 -62.39 -8.12 19.06
C GLY A 379 -63.02 -7.38 17.86
N GLN A 380 -63.86 -8.06 17.09
CA GLN A 380 -65.10 -7.59 16.43
C GLN A 380 -65.49 -6.07 16.55
N ILE A 381 -65.80 -5.41 15.41
CA ILE A 381 -67.04 -4.64 15.08
C ILE A 381 -66.80 -3.47 14.08
N ALA A 382 -67.40 -3.63 12.89
CA ALA A 382 -68.13 -2.69 12.01
C ALA A 382 -67.68 -1.22 11.81
N ASN A 383 -67.54 -0.77 10.55
CA ASN A 383 -68.59 -0.07 9.78
C ASN A 383 -68.05 0.52 8.46
N HIS A 384 -68.91 0.42 7.43
CA HIS A 384 -68.90 1.01 6.09
C HIS A 384 -67.98 0.47 5.00
#